data_AF-A0A9Q0MI55-F1
#
_entry.id   AF-A0A9Q0MI55-F1
#
_cell.length_a   1.000
_cell.length_b   1.000
_cell.length_c   1.000
_cell.angle_alpha   90.00
_cell.angle_beta   90.00
_cell.angle_gamma   90.00
#
_symmetry.space_group_name_H-M   'P 1'
#
loop_
_entity.id
_entity.type
_entity.pdbx_description
1 polymer ?
#
loop_
_entity_poly.entity_id
_entity_poly.type
_entity_poly.pdbx_seq_one_letter_code
_entity_poly.pdbx_strand_id
1 'polypeptide(L)'
;TEERRVKEVRCKYGLLYPDVAYLPKSLNQNQFENMTKKDTFCIEIKPKQGWTLVKCNPNPFPDIHLTNIDKCRYCAMQHWKVIKYLRSKKTTQKRFFFKWQKKEGKIRKISRFCPIDLFSGYPNRMKKAINGLIEEPQNNFRICKNGEFIFDNKTEPNAINSIIKDIFGNPLASRDDFVELLRLILIKEFNEIGDRTAFISEVGSKK
;
A
#
# COMPACT_ATOMS: atom_id res chain seq x y z
N THR A 1 -5.70 -15.53 -6.46
CA THR A 1 -4.75 -16.46 -5.81
C THR A 1 -5.51 -17.60 -5.16
N GLU A 2 -4.92 -18.79 -5.08
CA GLU A 2 -5.53 -20.01 -4.52
C GLU A 2 -6.11 -19.79 -3.11
N GLU A 3 -5.48 -18.93 -2.31
CA GLU A 3 -5.92 -18.55 -0.97
C GLU A 3 -7.23 -17.77 -0.91
N ARG A 4 -7.63 -17.10 -2.01
CA ARG A 4 -8.89 -16.37 -2.11
C ARG A 4 -10.04 -17.23 -2.67
N ARG A 5 -9.75 -18.44 -3.20
CA ARG A 5 -10.77 -19.34 -3.77
C ARG A 5 -11.80 -19.84 -2.74
N VAL A 6 -11.50 -19.73 -1.45
CA VAL A 6 -12.43 -20.04 -0.35
C VAL A 6 -13.47 -18.94 -0.10
N LYS A 7 -13.38 -17.81 -0.81
CA LYS A 7 -14.36 -16.72 -0.74
C LYS A 7 -15.23 -16.78 -1.99
N GLU A 8 -16.54 -16.90 -1.78
CA GLU A 8 -17.52 -16.94 -2.85
C GLU A 8 -18.07 -15.55 -3.15
N VAL A 9 -18.36 -15.29 -4.43
CA VAL A 9 -19.14 -14.13 -4.84
C VAL A 9 -20.61 -14.47 -4.66
N ARG A 10 -21.29 -13.79 -3.74
CA ARG A 10 -22.68 -14.09 -3.33
C ARG A 10 -23.73 -13.14 -3.88
N CYS A 11 -23.34 -12.17 -4.70
CA CYS A 11 -24.22 -11.13 -5.22
C CYS A 11 -24.30 -11.18 -6.75
N LYS A 12 -25.47 -10.83 -7.29
CA LYS A 12 -25.73 -10.71 -8.73
C LYS A 12 -25.39 -9.33 -9.29
N TYR A 13 -25.22 -8.35 -8.41
CA TYR A 13 -24.92 -6.96 -8.74
C TYR A 13 -23.50 -6.62 -8.29
N GLY A 14 -22.88 -5.67 -8.99
CA GLY A 14 -21.54 -5.17 -8.69
C GLY A 14 -21.48 -3.66 -8.84
N LEU A 15 -20.39 -3.08 -8.35
CA LEU A 15 -20.10 -1.67 -8.55
C LEU A 15 -19.09 -1.55 -9.70
N LEU A 16 -19.41 -0.68 -10.67
CA LEU A 16 -18.52 -0.34 -11.76
C LEU A 16 -17.72 0.91 -11.38
N TYR A 17 -16.41 0.79 -11.32
CA TYR A 17 -15.48 1.90 -11.09
C TYR A 17 -14.53 2.05 -12.28
N PRO A 18 -14.06 3.27 -12.59
CA PRO A 18 -12.96 3.45 -13.53
C PRO A 18 -11.70 2.77 -13.01
N ASP A 19 -10.90 2.23 -13.93
CA ASP A 19 -9.63 1.62 -13.58
C ASP A 19 -8.55 2.69 -13.41
N VAL A 20 -8.21 2.97 -12.16
CA VAL A 20 -7.19 3.97 -11.77
C VAL A 20 -5.76 3.49 -12.00
N ALA A 21 -5.55 2.26 -12.49
CA ALA A 21 -4.25 1.82 -12.98
C ALA A 21 -3.91 2.40 -14.36
N TYR A 22 -4.90 2.98 -15.06
CA TYR A 22 -4.72 3.71 -16.31
C TYR A 22 -4.99 5.19 -16.13
N LEU A 23 -4.34 6.02 -16.96
CA LEU A 23 -4.63 7.46 -16.98
C LEU A 23 -6.04 7.73 -17.55
N PRO A 24 -6.82 8.63 -16.93
CA PRO A 24 -8.08 9.11 -17.48
C PRO A 24 -7.94 9.61 -18.92
N LYS A 25 -8.94 9.33 -19.77
CA LYS A 25 -8.95 9.76 -21.18
C LYS A 25 -8.91 11.28 -21.33
N SER A 26 -9.51 12.02 -20.39
CA SER A 26 -9.52 13.48 -20.35
C SER A 26 -8.13 14.07 -20.16
N LEU A 27 -7.28 13.44 -19.34
CA LEU A 27 -5.86 13.80 -19.25
C LEU A 27 -5.10 13.43 -20.53
N ASN A 28 -5.52 12.40 -21.28
CA ASN A 28 -4.88 12.02 -22.53
C ASN A 28 -5.21 12.93 -23.72
N GLN A 29 -6.28 13.74 -23.66
CA GLN A 29 -6.90 14.29 -24.87
C GLN A 29 -6.30 15.58 -25.42
N ASN A 30 -5.64 16.44 -24.62
CA ASN A 30 -5.22 17.78 -25.10
C ASN A 30 -3.74 18.15 -24.87
N GLN A 31 -2.98 17.40 -24.05
CA GLN A 31 -1.54 17.66 -23.84
C GLN A 31 -0.66 16.46 -24.20
N PHE A 32 -1.27 15.32 -24.55
CA PHE A 32 -0.63 14.01 -24.48
C PHE A 32 -1.06 13.07 -25.61
N GLU A 33 -1.46 13.59 -26.78
CA GLU A 33 -1.80 12.78 -27.96
C GLU A 33 -0.63 11.86 -28.39
N ASN A 34 0.62 12.29 -28.15
CA ASN A 34 1.84 11.48 -28.33
C ASN A 34 2.13 10.48 -27.19
N MET A 35 1.41 10.50 -26.06
CA MET A 35 1.57 9.57 -24.93
C MET A 35 0.63 8.36 -24.96
N THR A 36 -0.33 8.29 -25.88
CA THR A 36 -1.16 7.08 -26.06
C THR A 36 -0.33 5.82 -26.38
N LYS A 37 0.96 5.97 -26.73
CA LYS A 37 1.95 4.90 -26.90
C LYS A 37 2.91 4.68 -25.71
N LYS A 38 2.83 5.49 -24.65
CA LYS A 38 3.75 5.38 -23.50
C LYS A 38 3.12 4.58 -22.37
N ASP A 39 3.97 3.85 -21.66
CA ASP A 39 3.57 3.04 -20.52
C ASP A 39 3.03 3.91 -19.37
N THR A 40 1.94 3.46 -18.75
CA THR A 40 1.40 4.03 -17.52
C THR A 40 1.83 3.21 -16.33
N PHE A 41 2.31 3.88 -15.28
CA PHE A 41 2.67 3.24 -14.02
C PHE A 41 1.73 3.69 -12.90
N CYS A 42 1.28 2.73 -12.09
CA CYS A 42 0.43 2.98 -10.93
C CYS A 42 1.09 2.39 -9.68
N ILE A 43 1.15 3.17 -8.60
CA ILE A 43 1.70 2.74 -7.31
C ILE A 43 0.55 2.63 -6.30
N GLU A 44 0.22 1.40 -5.89
CA GLU A 44 -0.83 1.12 -4.93
C GLU A 44 -0.24 1.08 -3.50
N ILE A 45 -0.66 2.00 -2.63
CA ILE A 45 -0.25 2.04 -1.21
C ILE A 45 -1.47 1.79 -0.30
N LYS A 46 -1.32 0.88 0.67
CA LYS A 46 -2.28 0.72 1.79
C LYS A 46 -1.70 1.29 3.09
N PRO A 47 -1.93 2.57 3.40
CA PRO A 47 -1.15 3.33 4.38
C PRO A 47 -1.45 2.97 5.85
N LYS A 48 -2.57 2.26 6.11
CA LYS A 48 -3.06 1.89 7.46
C LYS A 48 -3.33 3.13 8.33
N GLN A 49 -3.38 2.93 9.65
CA GLN A 49 -3.74 3.95 10.63
C GLN A 49 -2.52 4.79 11.03
N GLY A 50 -2.53 6.09 10.68
CA GLY A 50 -1.44 7.05 10.90
C GLY A 50 -1.38 7.71 12.28
N TRP A 51 -2.25 7.34 13.21
CA TRP A 51 -2.41 7.98 14.52
C TRP A 51 -2.49 6.95 15.66
N THR A 52 -2.25 7.38 16.90
CA THR A 52 -2.30 6.55 18.12
C THR A 52 -3.15 7.19 19.20
N LEU A 53 -3.94 6.37 19.91
CA LEU A 53 -4.81 6.81 21.01
C LEU A 53 -4.05 7.34 22.24
N VAL A 54 -2.79 6.93 22.42
CA VAL A 54 -2.01 7.20 23.65
C VAL A 54 -1.56 8.66 23.76
N LYS A 55 -1.69 9.47 22.70
CA LYS A 55 -1.23 10.88 22.70
C LYS A 55 -2.35 11.89 22.94
N CYS A 56 -3.58 11.46 23.22
CA CYS A 56 -4.70 12.35 23.50
C CYS A 56 -4.64 12.80 24.97
N ASN A 57 -4.63 14.12 25.23
CA ASN A 57 -4.86 14.69 26.55
C ASN A 57 -6.16 15.52 26.51
N PRO A 58 -7.19 15.19 27.30
CA PRO A 58 -7.26 14.09 28.25
C PRO A 58 -7.32 12.71 27.58
N ASN A 59 -6.82 11.68 28.27
CA ASN A 59 -6.98 10.29 27.81
C ASN A 59 -8.48 9.95 27.84
N PRO A 60 -9.13 9.67 26.69
CA PRO A 60 -10.55 9.35 26.65
C PRO A 60 -10.90 8.01 27.30
N PHE A 61 -9.90 7.18 27.66
CA PHE A 61 -10.05 5.90 28.33
C PHE A 61 -9.15 5.83 29.58
N PRO A 62 -9.49 6.56 30.66
CA PRO A 62 -8.66 6.63 31.88
C PRO A 62 -8.51 5.27 32.58
N ASP A 63 -9.50 4.38 32.45
CA ASP A 63 -9.51 3.04 33.07
C ASP A 63 -8.63 2.02 32.33
N ILE A 64 -8.17 2.35 31.12
CA ILE A 64 -7.24 1.49 30.38
C ILE A 64 -5.84 2.06 30.63
N HIS A 65 -5.05 1.38 31.48
CA HIS A 65 -3.62 1.64 31.65
C HIS A 65 -2.87 1.34 30.34
N LEU A 66 -2.95 2.26 29.37
CA LEU A 66 -2.23 2.22 28.09
C LEU A 66 -0.77 2.68 28.23
N THR A 67 -0.25 2.74 29.46
CA THR A 67 1.00 3.40 29.85
C THR A 67 2.25 2.85 29.16
N ASN A 68 2.18 1.70 28.49
CA ASN A 68 3.32 1.03 27.87
C ASN A 68 3.13 0.64 26.38
N ILE A 69 2.19 1.26 25.65
CA ILE A 69 2.06 1.00 24.21
C ILE A 69 2.99 1.91 23.39
N ASP A 70 4.26 1.48 23.27
CA ASP A 70 5.30 2.16 22.47
C ASP A 70 5.18 1.93 20.95
N LYS A 71 4.15 1.20 20.51
CA LYS A 71 4.00 0.80 19.11
C LYS A 71 2.64 1.16 18.57
N CYS A 72 2.62 1.67 17.33
CA CYS A 72 1.38 1.86 16.61
C CYS A 72 0.65 0.51 16.38
N ARG A 73 -0.66 0.57 16.15
CA ARG A 73 -1.51 -0.62 15.91
C ARG A 73 -0.94 -1.52 14.81
N TYR A 74 -0.41 -0.93 13.74
CA TYR A 74 0.19 -1.70 12.65
C TYR A 74 1.45 -2.44 13.10
N CYS A 75 2.38 -1.76 13.77
CA CYS A 75 3.63 -2.36 14.25
C CYS A 75 3.36 -3.47 15.26
N ALA A 76 2.45 -3.26 16.22
CA ALA A 76 2.05 -4.30 17.17
C ALA A 76 1.46 -5.54 16.46
N MET A 77 0.60 -5.31 15.46
CA MET A 77 0.01 -6.38 14.65
C MET A 77 1.06 -7.16 13.83
N GLN A 78 2.14 -6.52 13.38
CA GLN A 78 3.24 -7.22 12.68
C GLN A 78 3.91 -8.26 13.59
N HIS A 79 4.22 -7.89 14.84
CA HIS A 79 4.80 -8.83 15.81
C HIS A 79 3.87 -10.02 16.05
N TRP A 80 2.57 -9.76 16.26
CA TRP A 80 1.60 -10.82 16.49
C TRP A 80 1.50 -11.81 15.32
N LYS A 81 1.47 -11.30 14.08
CA LYS A 81 1.42 -12.13 12.87
C LYS A 81 2.65 -13.03 12.73
N VAL A 82 3.86 -12.54 13.03
CA VAL A 82 5.09 -13.36 13.01
C VAL A 82 5.08 -14.41 14.13
N ILE A 83 4.70 -14.04 15.35
CA ILE A 83 4.59 -14.98 16.48
C ILE A 83 3.62 -16.12 16.15
N LYS A 84 2.46 -15.79 15.56
CA LYS A 84 1.47 -16.78 15.12
C LYS A 84 2.04 -17.73 14.06
N TYR A 85 2.79 -17.22 13.09
CA TYR A 85 3.48 -18.04 12.09
C TYR A 85 4.50 -18.99 12.74
N LEU A 86 5.34 -18.49 13.65
CA LEU A 86 6.35 -19.30 14.35
C LEU A 86 5.72 -20.38 15.23
N ARG A 87 4.64 -20.08 15.95
CA ARG A 87 3.89 -21.06 16.76
C ARG A 87 3.29 -22.16 15.90
N SER A 88 2.72 -21.81 14.73
CA SER A 88 2.17 -22.77 13.78
C SER A 88 3.21 -23.77 13.25
N LYS A 89 4.51 -23.42 13.25
CA LYS A 89 5.60 -24.31 12.79
C LYS A 89 6.10 -25.28 13.87
N LYS A 90 5.87 -25.00 15.17
CA LYS A 90 6.34 -25.84 16.29
C LYS A 90 5.42 -27.04 16.59
N THR A 91 4.15 -26.98 16.22
CA THR A 91 3.11 -28.00 16.49
C THR A 91 3.09 -29.17 15.49
N THR A 92 4.25 -29.71 15.10
CA THR A 92 4.35 -30.86 14.18
C THR A 92 4.38 -32.22 14.90
N GLN A 93 4.13 -32.27 16.22
CA GLN A 93 3.89 -33.52 16.94
C GLN A 93 2.48 -33.57 17.53
N LYS A 94 1.74 -34.62 17.14
CA LYS A 94 0.52 -35.20 17.73
C LYS A 94 -0.86 -34.60 17.36
N ARG A 95 -1.41 -35.19 16.28
CA ARG A 95 -2.67 -35.99 16.23
C ARG A 95 -4.09 -35.39 16.33
N PHE A 96 -4.34 -34.10 16.60
CA PHE A 96 -5.75 -33.60 16.59
C PHE A 96 -5.93 -32.15 16.10
N PHE A 97 -5.41 -31.82 14.90
CA PHE A 97 -5.50 -30.44 14.38
C PHE A 97 -5.90 -30.36 12.89
N PHE A 98 -6.80 -31.24 12.44
CA PHE A 98 -7.40 -31.23 11.10
C PHE A 98 -8.46 -30.10 10.93
N LYS A 99 -8.14 -28.82 11.20
CA LYS A 99 -8.96 -27.68 10.72
C LYS A 99 -8.35 -26.28 10.83
N TRP A 100 -7.06 -26.12 11.10
CA TRP A 100 -6.43 -24.79 11.15
C TRP A 100 -5.22 -24.64 10.21
N GLN A 101 -4.90 -25.69 9.44
CA GLN A 101 -3.96 -25.63 8.32
C GLN A 101 -4.62 -24.93 7.13
N LYS A 102 -4.48 -23.61 7.04
CA LYS A 102 -4.25 -22.87 5.77
C LYS A 102 -4.30 -21.37 5.92
N LYS A 103 -4.95 -20.84 6.96
CA LYS A 103 -5.44 -19.46 6.85
C LYS A 103 -4.39 -18.38 7.01
N GLU A 104 -3.77 -18.13 8.16
CA GLU A 104 -3.13 -16.80 8.32
C GLU A 104 -1.90 -16.80 9.25
N GLY A 105 -0.74 -17.01 8.62
CA GLY A 105 0.59 -16.66 9.13
C GLY A 105 1.48 -16.37 7.91
N LYS A 106 1.27 -15.22 7.26
CA LYS A 106 1.78 -14.93 5.90
C LYS A 106 2.96 -13.97 5.84
N ILE A 107 3.49 -13.55 6.99
CA ILE A 107 4.64 -12.66 7.01
C ILE A 107 5.80 -13.38 7.68
N ARG A 108 6.87 -13.57 6.90
CA ARG A 108 8.11 -14.23 7.34
C ARG A 108 9.02 -13.28 8.10
N LYS A 109 8.86 -11.97 7.84
CA LYS A 109 9.66 -10.89 8.39
C LYS A 109 8.77 -9.71 8.76
N ILE A 110 9.16 -9.00 9.81
CA ILE A 110 8.50 -7.76 10.25
C ILE A 110 8.91 -6.65 9.28
N SER A 111 7.91 -5.97 8.70
CA SER A 111 8.18 -4.79 7.87
C SER A 111 8.64 -3.62 8.74
N ARG A 112 9.63 -2.85 8.25
CA ARG A 112 10.10 -1.59 8.86
C ARG A 112 9.15 -0.42 8.61
N PHE A 113 8.11 -0.61 7.79
CA PHE A 113 7.08 0.39 7.55
C PHE A 113 6.33 0.75 8.84
N CYS A 114 6.23 2.05 9.11
CA CYS A 114 5.39 2.59 10.18
C CYS A 114 4.43 3.64 9.58
N PRO A 115 3.11 3.46 9.72
CA PRO A 115 2.13 4.45 9.27
C PRO A 115 2.35 5.84 9.87
N ILE A 116 2.65 5.93 11.17
CA ILE A 116 2.89 7.24 11.82
C ILE A 116 4.07 7.96 11.17
N ASP A 117 5.09 7.23 10.70
CA ASP A 117 6.21 7.83 9.98
C ASP A 117 5.79 8.35 8.60
N LEU A 118 4.91 7.62 7.89
CA LEU A 118 4.37 8.04 6.59
C LEU A 118 3.47 9.29 6.70
N PHE A 119 2.61 9.35 7.72
CA PHE A 119 1.69 10.47 7.96
C PHE A 119 2.34 11.64 8.71
N SER A 120 3.66 11.60 8.95
CA SER A 120 4.31 12.56 9.83
C SER A 120 4.59 13.92 9.19
N GLY A 121 4.56 14.04 7.86
CA GLY A 121 5.02 15.22 7.12
C GLY A 121 6.54 15.43 7.15
N TYR A 122 7.28 14.77 8.05
CA TYR A 122 8.73 14.91 8.16
C TYR A 122 9.45 14.08 7.09
N PRO A 123 10.29 14.69 6.22
CA PRO A 123 10.88 14.01 5.08
C PRO A 123 11.60 12.70 5.42
N ASN A 124 12.48 12.71 6.43
CA ASN A 124 13.26 11.53 6.80
C ASN A 124 12.39 10.36 7.29
N ARG A 125 11.31 10.67 8.02
CA ARG A 125 10.36 9.66 8.51
C ARG A 125 9.53 9.09 7.37
N MET A 126 9.03 9.94 6.47
CA MET A 126 8.30 9.50 5.29
C MET A 126 9.18 8.61 4.40
N LYS A 127 10.41 9.02 4.09
CA LYS A 127 11.36 8.22 3.30
C LYS A 127 11.63 6.85 3.94
N LYS A 128 11.83 6.82 5.26
CA LYS A 128 11.99 5.57 6.02
C LYS A 128 10.75 4.66 5.89
N ALA A 129 9.55 5.23 5.96
CA ALA A 129 8.31 4.48 5.82
C ALA A 129 8.15 3.91 4.39
N ILE A 130 8.41 4.72 3.35
CA ILE A 130 8.35 4.31 1.95
C ILE A 130 9.39 3.21 1.67
N ASN A 131 10.62 3.36 2.17
CA ASN A 131 11.62 2.31 2.06
C ASN A 131 11.18 1.00 2.73
N GLY A 132 10.54 1.08 3.91
CA GLY A 132 9.97 -0.09 4.58
C GLY A 132 8.81 -0.75 3.81
N LEU A 133 8.06 0.02 3.01
CA LEU A 133 7.04 -0.50 2.09
C LEU A 133 7.67 -1.24 0.90
N ILE A 134 8.73 -0.69 0.32
CA ILE A 134 9.43 -1.29 -0.82
C ILE A 134 10.18 -2.57 -0.40
N GLU A 135 10.85 -2.55 0.76
CA GLU A 135 11.60 -3.72 1.29
C GLU A 135 10.68 -4.89 1.64
N GLU A 136 9.53 -4.60 2.24
CA GLU A 136 8.56 -5.63 2.63
C GLU A 136 7.14 -5.23 2.22
N PRO A 137 6.78 -5.43 0.93
CA PRO A 137 5.52 -4.95 0.37
C PRO A 137 4.28 -5.55 1.03
N GLN A 138 4.35 -6.83 1.41
CA GLN A 138 3.24 -7.59 2.00
C GLN A 138 1.91 -7.37 1.23
N ASN A 139 0.93 -6.68 1.83
CA ASN A 139 -0.28 -6.25 1.13
C ASN A 139 -0.48 -4.73 1.19
N ASN A 140 0.64 -4.00 1.30
CA ASN A 140 0.66 -2.57 1.52
C ASN A 140 1.29 -1.77 0.39
N PHE A 141 2.01 -2.43 -0.53
CA PHE A 141 2.69 -1.79 -1.62
C PHE A 141 2.65 -2.68 -2.85
N ARG A 142 2.28 -2.12 -4.01
CA ARG A 142 2.38 -2.78 -5.31
C ARG A 142 2.65 -1.76 -6.41
N ILE A 143 3.23 -2.21 -7.51
CA ILE A 143 3.41 -1.41 -8.72
C ILE A 143 2.73 -2.12 -9.89
N CYS A 144 1.93 -1.38 -10.64
CA CYS A 144 1.34 -1.81 -11.90
C CYS A 144 1.96 -1.06 -13.06
N LYS A 145 2.10 -1.75 -14.20
CA LYS A 145 2.42 -1.18 -15.50
C LYS A 145 1.30 -1.55 -16.46
N ASN A 146 0.62 -0.57 -17.04
CA ASN A 146 -0.50 -0.75 -17.96
C ASN A 146 -1.58 -1.72 -17.42
N GLY A 147 -1.94 -1.58 -16.14
CA GLY A 147 -2.95 -2.43 -15.48
C GLY A 147 -2.44 -3.77 -14.95
N GLU A 148 -1.22 -4.18 -15.28
CA GLU A 148 -0.64 -5.44 -14.81
C GLU A 148 0.32 -5.23 -13.64
N PHE A 149 0.18 -6.03 -12.57
CA PHE A 149 1.08 -5.97 -11.42
C PHE A 149 2.47 -6.51 -11.76
N ILE A 150 3.48 -5.64 -11.72
CA ILE A 150 4.89 -5.97 -11.99
C ILE A 150 5.74 -6.06 -10.70
N PHE A 151 5.24 -5.52 -9.58
CA PHE A 151 5.89 -5.61 -8.28
C PHE A 151 4.88 -5.86 -7.17
N ASP A 152 5.08 -6.94 -6.41
CA ASP A 152 4.31 -7.27 -5.21
C ASP A 152 5.17 -8.05 -4.18
N ASN A 153 4.52 -8.67 -3.19
CA ASN A 153 5.20 -9.41 -2.13
C ASN A 153 5.76 -10.79 -2.54
N LYS A 154 5.60 -11.19 -3.80
CA LYS A 154 6.17 -12.40 -4.38
C LYS A 154 7.31 -12.09 -5.34
N THR A 155 7.46 -10.83 -5.73
CA THR A 155 8.55 -10.37 -6.59
C THR A 155 9.87 -10.42 -5.82
N GLU A 156 10.95 -10.79 -6.52
CA GLU A 156 12.30 -10.76 -5.97
C GLU A 156 12.70 -9.31 -5.58
N PRO A 157 13.30 -9.08 -4.40
CA PRO A 157 13.60 -7.73 -3.91
C PRO A 157 14.41 -6.87 -4.88
N ASN A 158 15.33 -7.47 -5.65
CA ASN A 158 16.21 -6.76 -6.57
C ASN A 158 15.51 -6.29 -7.85
N ALA A 159 14.34 -6.87 -8.20
CA ALA A 159 13.59 -6.48 -9.38
C ALA A 159 13.10 -5.03 -9.31
N ILE A 160 12.98 -4.45 -8.11
CA ILE A 160 12.58 -3.05 -7.96
C ILE A 160 13.54 -2.09 -8.68
N ASN A 161 14.84 -2.42 -8.74
CA ASN A 161 15.82 -1.51 -9.34
C ASN A 161 15.65 -1.41 -10.85
N SER A 162 15.33 -2.51 -11.54
CA SER A 162 15.00 -2.46 -12.96
C SER A 162 13.67 -1.76 -13.22
N ILE A 163 12.68 -1.97 -12.34
CA ILE A 163 11.37 -1.33 -12.45
C ILE A 163 11.50 0.19 -12.26
N ILE A 164 12.33 0.66 -11.34
CA ILE A 164 12.58 2.09 -11.13
C ILE A 164 13.20 2.71 -12.39
N LYS A 165 14.22 2.08 -12.97
CA LYS A 165 14.83 2.57 -14.21
C LYS A 165 13.82 2.68 -15.36
N ASP A 166 12.90 1.72 -15.45
CA ASP A 166 11.80 1.71 -16.41
C ASP A 166 10.79 2.84 -16.15
N ILE A 167 10.36 3.02 -14.89
CA ILE A 167 9.45 4.12 -14.47
C ILE A 167 10.00 5.49 -14.86
N PHE A 168 11.29 5.73 -14.62
CA PHE A 168 11.92 7.01 -14.93
C PHE A 168 12.36 7.15 -16.38
N GLY A 169 12.40 6.06 -17.16
CA GLY A 169 13.04 6.03 -18.48
C GLY A 169 14.51 6.45 -18.44
N ASN A 170 15.17 6.29 -17.29
CA ASN A 170 16.52 6.77 -17.02
C ASN A 170 17.35 5.66 -16.34
N PRO A 171 18.41 5.14 -16.98
CA PRO A 171 19.26 4.10 -16.40
C PRO A 171 19.99 4.50 -15.10
N LEU A 172 20.16 5.80 -14.88
CA LEU A 172 20.80 6.37 -13.70
C LEU A 172 19.82 6.60 -12.54
N ALA A 173 18.52 6.41 -12.76
CA ALA A 173 17.53 6.58 -11.70
C ALA A 173 17.79 5.62 -10.54
N SER A 174 17.89 6.21 -9.35
CA SER A 174 18.16 5.50 -8.12
C SER A 174 16.87 5.21 -7.35
N ARG A 175 17.01 4.33 -6.36
CA ARG A 175 15.94 4.09 -5.39
C ARG A 175 15.57 5.34 -4.60
N ASP A 176 16.54 6.20 -4.31
CA ASP A 176 16.30 7.42 -3.56
C ASP A 176 15.49 8.44 -4.38
N ASP A 177 15.70 8.52 -5.69
CA ASP A 177 14.89 9.34 -6.60
C ASP A 177 13.43 8.90 -6.60
N PHE A 178 13.20 7.58 -6.66
CA PHE A 178 11.86 7.01 -6.58
C PHE A 178 11.17 7.30 -5.24
N VAL A 179 11.91 7.12 -4.13
CA VAL A 179 11.39 7.38 -2.78
C VAL A 179 11.09 8.87 -2.59
N GLU A 180 11.94 9.76 -3.11
CA GLU A 180 11.72 11.20 -3.07
C GLU A 180 10.49 11.60 -3.90
N LEU A 181 10.34 11.05 -5.11
CA LEU A 181 9.16 11.27 -5.96
C LEU A 181 7.88 10.86 -5.23
N LEU A 182 7.84 9.66 -4.64
CA LEU A 182 6.66 9.21 -3.87
C LEU A 182 6.38 10.13 -2.68
N ARG A 183 7.41 10.59 -1.96
CA ARG A 183 7.25 11.54 -0.85
C ARG A 183 6.62 12.85 -1.33
N LEU A 184 7.13 13.40 -2.44
CA LEU A 184 6.63 14.64 -3.04
C LEU A 184 5.17 14.50 -3.48
N ILE A 185 4.81 13.39 -4.11
CA ILE A 185 3.43 13.11 -4.52
C ILE A 185 2.50 13.05 -3.30
N LEU A 186 2.93 12.39 -2.21
CA LEU A 186 2.10 12.20 -1.01
C LEU A 186 1.85 13.48 -0.21
N ILE A 187 2.73 14.49 -0.32
CA ILE A 187 2.58 15.77 0.37
C ILE A 187 2.05 16.88 -0.54
N LYS A 188 1.84 16.59 -1.83
CA LYS A 188 1.35 17.57 -2.79
C LYS A 188 -0.06 18.00 -2.40
N GLU A 189 -0.21 19.30 -2.14
CA GLU A 189 -1.52 19.93 -1.98
C GLU A 189 -2.18 20.10 -3.36
N PHE A 190 -3.46 19.76 -3.44
CA PHE A 190 -4.29 20.00 -4.62
C PHE A 190 -5.08 21.28 -4.38
N ASN A 191 -4.72 22.37 -5.05
CA ASN A 191 -5.42 23.65 -4.89
C ASN A 191 -6.80 23.58 -5.58
N GLU A 192 -7.85 23.75 -4.77
CA GLU A 192 -9.21 23.30 -5.06
C GLU A 192 -9.97 24.04 -6.18
N ILE A 193 -9.42 25.10 -6.78
CA ILE A 193 -10.18 25.95 -7.71
C ILE A 193 -9.99 25.56 -9.19
N GLY A 194 -8.85 24.96 -9.55
CA GLY A 194 -8.57 24.50 -10.93
C GLY A 194 -8.83 23.01 -11.19
N ASP A 195 -8.69 22.16 -10.16
CA ASP A 195 -8.69 20.70 -10.32
C ASP A 195 -10.07 20.04 -10.11
N ARG A 196 -10.99 20.68 -9.38
CA ARG A 196 -12.31 20.08 -9.04
C ARG A 196 -13.33 20.18 -10.17
N THR A 197 -13.31 21.26 -10.96
CA THR A 197 -14.21 21.47 -12.09
C THR A 197 -14.00 20.43 -13.20
N ALA A 198 -12.77 19.93 -13.37
CA ALA A 198 -12.47 18.82 -14.28
C ALA A 198 -13.07 17.48 -13.79
N PHE A 199 -13.06 17.21 -12.48
CA PHE A 199 -13.49 15.92 -11.91
C PHE A 199 -15.01 15.80 -11.72
N ILE A 200 -15.70 16.89 -11.33
CA ILE A 200 -17.14 16.86 -11.03
C ILE A 200 -17.99 16.93 -12.30
N SER A 201 -17.55 17.68 -13.33
CA SER A 201 -18.24 17.71 -14.63
C SER A 201 -18.23 16.33 -15.35
N GLU A 202 -17.32 15.44 -14.98
CA GLU A 202 -17.16 14.10 -15.55
C GLU A 202 -18.14 13.06 -14.98
N VAL A 203 -18.62 13.22 -13.75
CA VAL A 203 -19.56 12.27 -13.11
C VAL A 203 -21.02 12.61 -13.47
N GLY A 204 -21.32 13.87 -13.79
CA GLY A 204 -22.67 14.34 -14.12
C GLY A 204 -23.12 14.12 -15.57
N SER A 205 -22.20 13.91 -16.52
CA SER A 205 -22.51 13.88 -17.96
C SER A 205 -22.78 12.49 -18.56
N LYS A 206 -23.05 11.49 -17.73
CA LYS A 206 -23.60 10.20 -18.20
C LYS A 206 -24.97 9.94 -17.59
N LYS A 207 -25.96 10.67 -18.11
CA LYS A 207 -27.34 10.20 -18.22
C LYS A 207 -27.71 10.22 -19.69
#